data_AF-A0A2W6CFB9-F1
#
_entry.id   AF-A0A2W6CFB9-F1
#
_cell.length_a   1.000
_cell.length_b   1.000
_cell.length_c   1.000
_cell.angle_alpha   90.00
_cell.angle_beta   90.00
_cell.angle_gamma   90.00
#
_symmetry.space_group_name_H-M   'P 1'
#
loop_
_entity.id
_entity.type
_entity.pdbx_description
1 polymer ?
#
loop_
_entity_poly.entity_id
_entity_poly.type
_entity_poly.pdbx_seq_one_letter_code
_entity_poly.pdbx_strand_id
1 'polypeptide(L)'
;MHAVRAFRAVAVAEAFSWLALIVATVVKYTADQPVGVKILGPIHGVLFIGYVLLALSVRAQLRWSGSTLLIVLVDAVLPGGGLVVARRADLRPAAVE
;
A
#
# COMPACT_ATOMS: atom_id res chain seq x y z
N MET A 1 11.28 10.67 10.48
CA MET A 1 10.04 11.37 10.05
C MET A 1 9.77 11.32 8.55
N HIS A 2 10.75 11.55 7.66
CA HIS A 2 10.52 11.54 6.20
C HIS A 2 10.04 10.19 5.66
N ALA A 3 10.65 9.08 6.11
CA ALA A 3 10.29 7.72 5.70
C ALA A 3 8.84 7.34 6.08
N VAL A 4 8.36 7.75 7.25
CA VAL A 4 6.98 7.48 7.70
C VAL A 4 5.95 8.25 6.85
N ARG A 5 6.25 9.50 6.48
CA ARG A 5 5.40 10.28 5.56
C ARG A 5 5.39 9.66 4.16
N ALA A 6 6.55 9.26 3.65
CA ALA A 6 6.66 8.56 2.38
C ALA A 6 5.88 7.25 2.39
N PHE A 7 6.02 6.44 3.46
CA PHE A 7 5.27 5.20 3.65
C PHE A 7 3.76 5.45 3.62
N ARG A 8 3.26 6.45 4.37
CA ARG A 8 1.83 6.83 4.34
C ARG A 8 1.37 7.20 2.93
N ALA A 9 2.15 8.00 2.20
CA ALA A 9 1.80 8.41 0.84
C ALA A 9 1.75 7.21 -0.12
N VAL A 10 2.75 6.33 -0.06
CA VAL A 10 2.81 5.11 -0.88
C VAL A 10 1.69 4.14 -0.51
N ALA A 11 1.36 3.97 0.77
CA ALA A 11 0.23 3.14 1.23
C ALA A 11 -1.11 3.62 0.65
N VAL A 12 -1.34 4.92 0.63
CA VAL A 12 -2.55 5.49 0.03
C VAL A 12 -2.56 5.29 -1.49
N ALA A 13 -1.44 5.58 -2.16
CA ALA A 13 -1.32 5.42 -3.61
C ALA A 13 -1.48 3.96 -4.05
N GLU A 14 -0.88 3.02 -3.32
CA GLU A 14 -0.99 1.58 -3.51
C GLU A 14 -2.46 1.16 -3.40
N ALA A 15 -3.17 1.53 -2.34
CA ALA A 15 -4.58 1.19 -2.15
C ALA A 15 -5.47 1.70 -3.29
N PHE A 16 -5.25 2.93 -3.77
CA PHE A 16 -5.99 3.44 -4.93
C PHE A 16 -5.61 2.74 -6.24
N SER A 17 -4.32 2.43 -6.44
CA SER A 17 -3.86 1.70 -7.63
C SER A 17 -4.44 0.29 -7.68
N TRP A 18 -4.61 -0.35 -6.52
CA TRP A 18 -5.22 -1.67 -6.39
C TRP A 18 -6.71 -1.62 -6.78
N LEU A 19 -7.46 -0.62 -6.32
CA LEU A 19 -8.86 -0.40 -6.74
C LEU A 19 -8.97 -0.12 -8.24
N ALA A 20 -8.09 0.72 -8.78
CA ALA A 20 -8.04 1.00 -10.22
C ALA A 20 -7.73 -0.26 -11.03
N LEU A 21 -6.86 -1.14 -10.52
CA LEU A 21 -6.51 -2.40 -11.17
C LEU A 21 -7.69 -3.39 -11.20
N ILE A 22 -8.56 -3.43 -10.17
CA ILE A 22 -9.82 -4.19 -10.26
C ILE A 22 -10.68 -3.66 -11.39
N VAL A 23 -10.91 -2.34 -11.43
CA VAL A 23 -11.77 -1.73 -12.45
C VAL A 23 -11.23 -2.07 -13.85
N ALA A 24 -9.92 -1.95 -14.04
CA ALA A 24 -9.27 -2.33 -15.29
C ALA A 24 -9.40 -3.82 -15.61
N THR A 25 -9.37 -4.69 -14.59
CA THR A 25 -9.56 -6.13 -14.76
C THR A 25 -11.01 -6.45 -15.16
N VAL A 26 -12.00 -5.80 -14.54
CA VAL A 26 -13.41 -5.93 -14.96
C VAL A 26 -13.57 -5.49 -16.41
N VAL A 27 -13.09 -4.30 -16.76
CA VAL A 27 -13.14 -3.77 -18.14
C VAL A 27 -12.43 -4.70 -19.14
N LYS A 28 -11.29 -5.28 -18.77
CA LYS A 28 -10.60 -6.27 -19.61
C LYS A 28 -11.50 -7.45 -19.95
N TYR A 29 -12.25 -7.98 -18.98
CA TYR A 29 -13.08 -9.18 -19.21
C TYR A 29 -14.47 -8.86 -19.77
N THR A 30 -15.03 -7.69 -19.49
CA THR A 30 -16.38 -7.32 -19.96
C THR A 30 -16.38 -6.61 -21.32
N ALA A 31 -15.30 -5.89 -21.65
CA ALA A 31 -15.18 -5.09 -22.87
C ALA A 31 -14.00 -5.50 -23.77
N ASP A 32 -13.29 -6.59 -23.42
CA ASP A 32 -12.10 -7.10 -24.14
C ASP A 32 -11.00 -6.03 -24.34
N GLN A 33 -10.86 -5.12 -23.37
CA GLN A 33 -9.91 -4.00 -23.41
C GLN A 33 -8.76 -4.20 -22.40
N PRO A 34 -7.64 -4.84 -22.80
CA PRO A 34 -6.55 -5.18 -21.88
C PRO A 34 -5.63 -4.00 -21.54
N VAL A 35 -5.77 -2.86 -22.21
CA VAL A 35 -4.85 -1.71 -22.06
C VAL A 35 -4.79 -1.19 -20.63
N GLY A 36 -5.92 -1.15 -19.92
CA GLY A 36 -5.97 -0.69 -18.54
C GLY A 36 -5.09 -1.52 -17.60
N VAL A 37 -5.15 -2.85 -17.71
CA VAL A 37 -4.34 -3.77 -16.91
C VAL A 37 -2.86 -3.69 -17.29
N LYS A 38 -2.54 -3.51 -18.59
CA LYS A 38 -1.15 -3.37 -19.06
C LYS A 38 -0.45 -2.13 -18.51
N ILE A 39 -1.20 -1.07 -18.22
CA ILE A 39 -0.66 0.17 -17.66
C ILE A 39 -0.72 0.15 -16.13
N LEU A 40 -1.89 -0.14 -15.55
CA LEU A 40 -2.09 -0.09 -14.11
C LEU A 40 -1.40 -1.24 -13.36
N GLY A 41 -1.20 -2.40 -14.00
CA GLY A 41 -0.52 -3.54 -13.41
C GLY A 41 0.92 -3.21 -13.00
N PRO A 42 1.78 -2.73 -13.92
CA PRO A 42 3.14 -2.30 -13.56
C PRO A 42 3.18 -1.15 -12.54
N ILE A 43 2.28 -0.17 -12.64
CA ILE A 43 2.20 0.94 -11.68
C ILE A 43 1.90 0.41 -10.28
N HIS A 44 0.88 -0.43 -10.16
CA HIS A 44 0.52 -1.08 -8.91
C HIS A 44 1.67 -1.94 -8.37
N GLY A 45 2.33 -2.72 -9.23
CA GLY A 45 3.48 -3.55 -8.82
C GLY A 45 4.64 -2.74 -8.24
N VAL A 46 4.98 -1.61 -8.85
CA VAL A 46 6.02 -0.69 -8.32
C VAL A 46 5.60 -0.11 -6.97
N LEU A 47 4.33 0.31 -6.84
CA LEU A 47 3.81 0.84 -5.58
C LEU A 47 3.81 -0.22 -4.47
N PHE A 48 3.43 -1.46 -4.78
CA PHE A 48 3.47 -2.58 -3.85
C PHE A 48 4.89 -2.89 -3.36
N ILE A 49 5.87 -2.96 -4.28
CA ILE A 49 7.28 -3.16 -3.90
C ILE A 49 7.77 -1.99 -3.03
N GLY A 50 7.47 -0.76 -3.43
CA GLY A 50 7.80 0.44 -2.65
C GLY A 50 7.18 0.43 -1.25
N TYR A 51 5.93 -0.01 -1.13
CA TYR A 51 5.23 -0.18 0.14
C TYR A 51 5.98 -1.16 1.04
N VAL A 52 6.33 -2.35 0.53
CA VAL A 52 7.02 -3.39 1.31
C VAL A 52 8.38 -2.89 1.80
N LEU A 53 9.18 -2.29 0.92
CA LEU A 53 10.49 -1.75 1.28
C LEU A 53 10.38 -0.65 2.34
N LEU A 54 9.41 0.26 2.17
CA LEU A 54 9.19 1.33 3.15
C LEU A 54 8.66 0.79 4.47
N ALA A 55 7.76 -0.20 4.47
CA ALA A 55 7.25 -0.86 5.69
C ALA A 55 8.40 -1.46 6.51
N LEU A 56 9.34 -2.15 5.85
CA LEU A 56 10.54 -2.69 6.48
C LEU A 56 11.43 -1.57 7.04
N SER A 57 11.59 -0.47 6.30
CA SER A 57 12.42 0.68 6.71
C SER A 57 11.86 1.45 7.92
N VAL A 58 10.53 1.54 8.06
CA VAL A 58 9.88 2.28 9.15
C VAL A 58 9.59 1.40 10.36
N ARG A 59 9.65 0.06 10.23
CA ARG A 59 9.39 -0.89 11.31
C ARG A 59 10.12 -0.53 12.61
N ALA A 60 11.43 -0.26 12.54
CA ALA A 60 12.22 0.09 13.72
C ALA A 60 11.84 1.47 14.29
N GLN A 61 11.58 2.46 13.41
CA GLN A 61 11.19 3.82 13.81
C GLN A 61 9.83 3.84 14.52
N LEU A 62 8.91 2.97 14.11
CA LEU A 62 7.58 2.83 14.68
C LEU A 62 7.50 1.74 15.76
N ARG A 63 8.63 1.13 16.12
CA ARG A 63 8.75 0.08 17.14
C ARG A 63 7.76 -1.07 16.93
N TRP A 64 7.50 -1.42 15.68
CA TRP A 64 6.56 -2.46 15.32
C TRP A 64 7.08 -3.86 15.69
N SER A 65 6.21 -4.62 16.36
CA SER A 65 6.43 -6.05 16.55
C SER A 65 6.45 -6.78 15.20
N GLY A 66 7.01 -7.99 15.16
CA GLY A 66 7.00 -8.82 13.94
C GLY A 66 5.56 -9.09 13.46
N SER A 67 4.62 -9.28 14.38
CA SER A 67 3.19 -9.46 14.09
C SER A 67 2.58 -8.22 13.46
N THR A 68 2.90 -7.02 13.97
CA THR A 68 2.42 -5.75 13.37
C THR A 68 2.92 -5.59 11.94
N LEU A 69 4.21 -5.85 11.71
CA LEU A 69 4.77 -5.81 10.35
C LEU A 69 4.06 -6.81 9.43
N LEU A 70 3.85 -8.04 9.90
CA LEU A 70 3.15 -9.07 9.12
C LEU A 70 1.73 -8.62 8.75
N ILE A 71 0.97 -8.07 9.69
CA ILE A 71 -0.37 -7.54 9.44
C ILE A 71 -0.32 -6.41 8.39
N VAL A 72 0.64 -5.48 8.51
CA VAL A 72 0.82 -4.38 7.55
C VAL A 72 1.14 -4.89 6.14
N LEU A 73 1.93 -5.96 6.02
CA LEU A 73 2.26 -6.58 4.74
C LEU A 73 1.07 -7.35 4.14
N VAL A 74 0.31 -8.07 4.97
CA VAL A 74 -0.90 -8.78 4.55
C VAL A 74 -1.98 -7.80 4.09
N ASP A 75 -2.15 -6.69 4.81
CA ASP A 75 -3.09 -5.61 4.45
C ASP A 75 -2.75 -5.00 3.08
N ALA A 76 -1.51 -5.06 2.60
CA ALA A 76 -1.13 -4.58 1.27
C ALA A 76 -1.60 -5.50 0.12
N VAL A 77 -1.93 -6.76 0.42
CA VAL A 77 -2.42 -7.73 -0.57
C VAL A 77 -3.95 -7.78 -0.55
N LEU A 78 -4.55 -7.48 0.59
CA LEU A 78 -6.00 -7.52 0.77
C LEU A 78 -6.69 -6.28 0.19
N PRO A 79 -7.88 -6.45 -0.42
CA PRO A 79 -8.73 -5.36 -0.86
C PRO A 79 -8.93 -4.30 0.23
N GLY A 80 -8.39 -3.09 0.02
CA GLY A 80 -8.58 -1.96 0.95
C GLY A 80 -7.74 -1.98 2.23
N GLY A 81 -6.84 -2.97 2.43
CA GLY A 81 -6.00 -3.00 3.62
C GLY A 81 -4.96 -1.86 3.66
N GLY A 82 -4.46 -1.40 2.51
CA GLY A 82 -3.61 -0.20 2.45
C GLY A 82 -4.29 1.08 2.99
N LEU A 83 -5.61 1.22 2.83
CA LEU A 83 -6.38 2.34 3.41
C LEU A 83 -6.56 2.19 4.92
N VAL A 84 -6.76 0.96 5.39
CA VAL A 84 -6.81 0.64 6.83
C VAL A 84 -5.47 0.99 7.46
N VAL A 85 -4.36 0.50 6.89
CA VAL A 85 -2.99 0.81 7.33
C VAL A 85 -2.74 2.32 7.35
N ALA A 86 -3.07 3.04 6.27
CA ALA A 86 -2.90 4.49 6.21
C ALA A 86 -3.63 5.26 7.34
N ARG A 87 -4.73 4.70 7.85
CA ARG A 87 -5.52 5.27 8.96
C ARG A 87 -5.07 4.82 10.34
N ARG A 88 -4.20 3.81 10.47
CA ARG A 88 -3.77 3.31 11.78
C ARG A 88 -2.98 4.36 12.57
N ALA A 89 -3.18 4.32 13.88
CA ALA A 89 -2.56 5.25 14.84
C ALA A 89 -1.06 4.97 15.06
N ASP A 90 -0.62 3.74 14.80
CA ASP A 90 0.78 3.29 14.85
C ASP A 90 1.69 3.97 13.81
N LEU A 91 1.10 4.60 12.78
CA LEU A 91 1.79 5.45 11.81
C LEU A 91 1.87 6.92 12.23
N ARG A 92 1.34 7.29 13.40
CA ARG A 92 1.56 8.61 13.98
C ARG A 92 2.97 8.59 14.60
N PRO A 93 3.82 9.59 14.33
CA PRO A 93 5.01 9.77 15.15
C PRO A 93 4.56 9.78 16.62
N ALA A 94 5.25 9.05 17.50
CA ALA A 94 5.09 9.28 18.93
C ALA A 94 5.20 10.80 19.12
N ALA A 95 4.16 11.41 19.69
CA ALA A 95 4.20 12.84 19.98
C ALA A 95 5.51 13.07 20.74
N VAL A 96 6.28 14.08 20.29
CA VAL A 96 7.42 14.55 21.04
C VAL A 96 6.84 15.11 22.34
N GLU A 97 6.83 14.29 23.39
CA GLU A 97 6.87 14.76 24.78
C GLU A 97 8.34 14.97 25.18
#